data_AF-A0A257M828-F1
#
_entry.id   AF-A0A257M828-F1
#
_cell.length_a   1.000
_cell.length_b   1.000
_cell.length_c   1.000
_cell.angle_alpha   90.00
_cell.angle_beta   90.00
_cell.angle_gamma   90.00
#
_symmetry.space_group_name_H-M   'P 1'
#
loop_
_entity.id
_entity.type
_entity.pdbx_description
1 polymer ?
#
loop_
_entity_poly.entity_id
_entity_poly.type
_entity_poly.pdbx_seq_one_letter_code
_entity_poly.pdbx_strand_id
1 'polypeptide(L)'
;MIALLLLAAALLLLLWKKPVAAPVSTVSVDSLVSPRKERVSIPEAKVPSSDRSREVSSRSGERRDDVLQEIQSAVITYAPEGVKPISDHLLDSDPEIREAARQGLVQLGEAGAIPILREAARQLDETEAKACLEAASFLELPSWSLTEEARAISTELSKPTPDP
;
A
#
# COMPACT_ATOMS: atom_id res chain seq x y z
N MET A 1 -13.75 -15.63 -34.87
CA MET A 1 -13.14 -14.91 -33.72
C MET A 1 -14.16 -14.40 -32.71
N ILE A 2 -15.34 -13.91 -33.12
CA ILE A 2 -16.38 -13.42 -32.19
C ILE A 2 -16.94 -14.54 -31.28
N ALA A 3 -17.05 -15.77 -31.78
CA ALA A 3 -17.53 -16.91 -30.99
C ALA A 3 -16.61 -17.31 -29.81
N LEU A 4 -15.30 -17.08 -29.92
CA LEU A 4 -14.34 -17.40 -28.86
C LEU A 4 -14.41 -16.37 -27.71
N LEU A 5 -14.76 -15.12 -28.05
CA LEU A 5 -14.87 -14.00 -27.12
C LEU A 5 -16.15 -14.09 -26.27
N LEU A 6 -17.24 -14.64 -26.83
CA LEU A 6 -18.46 -14.94 -26.08
C LEU A 6 -18.27 -16.10 -25.09
N LEU A 7 -17.43 -17.08 -25.42
CA LEU A 7 -17.14 -18.21 -24.53
C LEU A 7 -16.32 -17.77 -23.31
N ALA A 8 -15.34 -16.86 -23.51
CA ALA A 8 -14.54 -16.30 -22.42
C ALA A 8 -15.38 -15.39 -21.49
N ALA A 9 -16.29 -14.59 -22.06
CA ALA A 9 -17.20 -13.75 -21.27
C ALA A 9 -18.22 -14.59 -20.46
N ALA A 10 -18.72 -15.69 -21.03
CA ALA A 10 -19.59 -16.62 -20.31
C ALA A 10 -18.86 -17.36 -19.17
N LEU A 11 -17.58 -17.70 -19.35
CA LEU A 11 -16.76 -18.29 -18.30
C LEU A 11 -16.51 -17.30 -17.15
N LEU A 12 -16.25 -16.03 -17.47
CA LEU A 12 -16.03 -14.97 -16.49
C LEU A 12 -17.29 -14.67 -15.66
N LEU A 13 -18.48 -14.77 -16.26
CA LEU A 13 -19.76 -14.64 -15.56
C LEU A 13 -20.12 -15.87 -14.70
N LEU A 14 -19.65 -17.07 -15.06
CA LEU A 14 -19.84 -18.28 -14.24
C LEU A 14 -18.99 -18.27 -12.96
N LEU A 15 -17.82 -17.62 -12.97
CA LEU A 15 -16.93 -17.53 -11.80
C LEU A 15 -17.39 -16.49 -10.75
N TRP A 16 -18.38 -15.65 -11.05
CA TRP A 16 -18.95 -14.68 -10.10
C TRP A 16 -20.21 -15.13 -9.38
N LYS A 17 -20.72 -16.32 -9.69
CA LYS A 17 -21.94 -16.86 -9.08
C LYS A 17 -21.57 -17.64 -7.80
N LYS A 18 -21.42 -16.94 -6.67
CA LYS A 18 -21.28 -17.59 -5.36
C LYS A 18 -22.58 -18.36 -5.02
N PRO A 19 -22.50 -19.66 -4.66
CA PRO A 19 -23.68 -20.44 -4.27
C PRO A 19 -24.19 -20.05 -2.87
N VAL A 20 -25.52 -20.02 -2.77
CA VAL A 20 -26.32 -19.80 -1.57
C VAL A 20 -26.52 -21.13 -0.82
N ALA A 21 -26.34 -21.05 0.51
CA ALA A 21 -26.99 -21.78 1.62
C ALA A 21 -26.80 -23.30 1.91
N ALA A 22 -26.45 -23.54 3.20
CA ALA A 22 -27.00 -24.52 4.18
C ALA A 22 -26.60 -26.02 4.05
N PRO A 23 -26.65 -26.88 5.12
CA PRO A 23 -27.50 -26.82 6.33
C PRO A 23 -26.88 -27.23 7.69
N VAL A 24 -27.72 -27.03 8.72
CA VAL A 24 -27.69 -27.50 10.12
C VAL A 24 -27.29 -28.97 10.37
N SER A 25 -26.61 -29.21 11.50
CA SER A 25 -26.69 -30.43 12.32
C SER A 25 -26.43 -30.03 13.77
N THR A 26 -27.48 -29.75 14.55
CA THR A 26 -28.11 -30.70 15.48
C THR A 26 -27.12 -31.48 16.35
N VAL A 27 -26.82 -30.95 17.53
CA VAL A 27 -26.55 -31.79 18.70
C VAL A 27 -27.68 -31.55 19.68
N SER A 28 -28.58 -32.51 19.74
CA SER A 28 -29.49 -32.72 20.86
C SER A 28 -28.66 -33.03 22.10
N VAL A 29 -28.81 -32.23 23.14
CA VAL A 29 -28.58 -32.72 24.51
C VAL A 29 -29.90 -32.54 25.23
N ASP A 30 -30.60 -33.65 25.34
CA ASP A 30 -31.71 -33.83 26.24
C ASP A 30 -31.17 -33.69 27.67
N SER A 31 -31.67 -32.69 28.38
CA SER A 31 -31.57 -32.59 29.84
C SER A 31 -32.68 -31.69 30.33
N LEU A 32 -33.80 -32.35 30.58
CA LEU A 32 -34.85 -31.96 31.50
C LEU A 32 -34.25 -31.29 32.75
N VAL A 33 -34.72 -30.07 33.05
CA VAL A 33 -35.10 -29.54 34.39
C VAL A 33 -35.09 -28.01 34.33
N SER A 34 -36.28 -27.44 34.28
CA SER A 34 -36.58 -26.17 34.94
C SER A 34 -37.19 -26.51 36.32
N PRO A 35 -37.24 -25.61 37.34
CA PRO A 35 -37.04 -24.17 37.24
C PRO A 35 -36.22 -23.55 38.40
N ARG A 36 -35.49 -22.45 38.15
CA ARG A 36 -35.24 -21.49 39.23
C ARG A 36 -35.21 -20.05 38.72
N LYS A 37 -36.26 -19.36 39.14
CA LYS A 37 -36.52 -17.94 39.04
C LYS A 37 -35.52 -17.22 39.97
N GLU A 38 -34.43 -16.72 39.42
CA GLU A 38 -33.59 -15.75 40.12
C GLU A 38 -33.13 -14.69 39.12
N ARG A 39 -34.03 -13.72 38.93
CA ARG A 39 -33.81 -12.48 38.22
C ARG A 39 -32.75 -11.69 39.01
N VAL A 40 -31.48 -11.95 38.76
CA VAL A 40 -30.40 -11.04 39.13
C VAL A 40 -30.42 -9.93 38.11
N SER A 41 -30.98 -8.80 38.53
CA SER A 41 -30.96 -7.52 37.82
C SER A 41 -29.51 -7.08 37.64
N ILE A 42 -28.90 -7.42 36.50
CA ILE A 42 -27.74 -6.69 36.01
C ILE A 42 -28.29 -5.32 35.61
N PRO A 43 -27.82 -4.20 36.18
CA PRO A 43 -28.20 -2.89 35.68
C PRO A 43 -27.71 -2.83 34.24
N GLU A 44 -28.67 -2.65 33.33
CA GLU A 44 -28.45 -2.39 31.92
C GLU A 44 -27.70 -1.07 31.78
N ALA A 45 -26.38 -1.15 31.97
CA ALA A 45 -25.47 -0.11 31.54
C ALA A 45 -25.56 -0.08 30.02
N LYS A 46 -26.34 0.86 29.51
CA LYS A 46 -26.40 1.31 28.13
C LYS A 46 -24.99 1.65 27.66
N VAL A 47 -24.22 0.66 27.20
CA VAL A 47 -22.92 0.89 26.57
C VAL A 47 -23.22 1.28 25.11
N PRO A 48 -22.92 2.52 24.67
CA PRO A 48 -23.10 2.90 23.29
C PRO A 48 -21.95 2.32 22.47
N SER A 49 -22.11 1.09 21.98
CA SER A 49 -21.09 0.39 21.18
C SER A 49 -20.86 1.04 19.80
N SER A 50 -21.75 1.94 19.37
CA SER A 50 -21.65 2.62 18.07
C SER A 50 -20.75 3.85 18.04
N ASP A 51 -20.55 4.53 19.17
CA ASP A 51 -19.77 5.78 19.21
C ASP A 51 -18.26 5.51 19.13
N ARG A 52 -17.80 4.47 19.84
CA ARG A 52 -16.37 4.14 19.94
C ARG A 52 -15.77 3.68 18.61
N SER A 53 -16.54 2.98 17.77
CA SER A 53 -16.08 2.53 16.45
C SER A 53 -15.93 3.67 15.46
N ARG A 54 -16.74 4.73 15.57
CA ARG A 54 -16.62 5.93 14.73
C ARG A 54 -15.39 6.76 15.08
N GLU A 55 -15.14 6.97 16.38
CA GLU A 55 -13.98 7.75 16.84
C GLU A 55 -12.63 7.09 16.50
N VAL A 56 -12.54 5.76 16.52
CA VAL A 56 -11.29 5.06 16.16
C VAL A 56 -11.04 5.16 14.65
N SER A 57 -12.08 5.05 13.83
CA SER A 57 -11.96 5.17 12.37
C SER A 57 -11.54 6.58 11.95
N SER A 58 -12.05 7.63 12.60
CA SER A 58 -11.65 9.01 12.29
C SER A 58 -10.19 9.27 12.67
N ARG A 59 -9.75 8.83 13.84
CA ARG A 59 -8.34 8.99 14.28
C ARG A 59 -7.35 8.24 13.38
N SER A 60 -7.74 7.07 12.87
CA SER A 60 -6.92 6.33 11.91
C SER A 60 -6.83 7.05 10.56
N GLY A 61 -7.89 7.75 10.14
CA GLY A 61 -7.87 8.60 8.95
C GLY A 61 -6.96 9.81 9.14
N GLU A 62 -7.12 10.53 10.25
CA GLU A 62 -6.28 11.69 10.59
C GLU A 62 -4.79 11.34 10.62
N ARG A 63 -4.40 10.23 11.29
CA ARG A 63 -3.01 9.75 11.27
C ARG A 63 -2.52 9.49 9.84
N ARG A 64 -3.34 8.85 9.01
CA ARG A 64 -2.95 8.54 7.63
C ARG A 64 -2.69 9.83 6.87
N ASP A 65 -3.61 10.79 6.95
CA ASP A 65 -3.51 12.06 6.25
C ASP A 65 -2.27 12.85 6.70
N ASP A 66 -1.97 12.86 7.99
CA ASP A 66 -0.77 13.49 8.55
C ASP A 66 0.52 12.87 7.98
N VAL A 67 0.61 11.53 7.93
CA VAL A 67 1.77 10.81 7.40
C VAL A 67 1.92 11.03 5.89
N LEU A 68 0.82 10.99 5.13
CA LEU A 68 0.84 11.26 3.70
C LEU A 68 1.31 12.70 3.42
N GLN A 69 0.90 13.66 4.24
CA GLN A 69 1.35 15.03 4.14
C GLN A 69 2.84 15.19 4.51
N GLU A 70 3.33 14.46 5.51
CA GLU A 70 4.76 14.42 5.86
C GLU A 70 5.60 13.89 4.70
N ILE A 71 5.20 12.75 4.12
CA ILE A 71 5.86 12.16 2.94
C ILE A 71 5.89 13.19 1.80
N GLN A 72 4.75 13.80 1.47
CA GLN A 72 4.66 14.78 0.41
C GLN A 72 5.56 15.99 0.67
N SER A 73 5.61 16.48 1.91
CA SER A 73 6.43 17.62 2.31
C SER A 73 7.92 17.31 2.17
N ALA A 74 8.34 16.08 2.47
CA ALA A 74 9.71 15.64 2.26
C ALA A 74 10.05 15.55 0.76
N VAL A 75 9.16 15.00 -0.06
CA VAL A 75 9.37 14.85 -1.52
C VAL A 75 9.61 16.20 -2.21
N ILE A 76 8.82 17.23 -1.90
CA ILE A 76 8.93 18.54 -2.58
C ILE A 76 10.23 19.29 -2.28
N THR A 77 10.98 18.88 -1.25
CA THR A 77 12.29 19.47 -0.97
C THR A 77 13.35 19.05 -1.98
N TYR A 78 13.17 17.89 -2.64
CA TYR A 78 14.16 17.25 -3.51
C TYR A 78 15.55 17.16 -2.86
N ALA A 79 15.57 17.00 -1.54
CA ALA A 79 16.78 17.02 -0.73
C ALA A 79 17.08 15.61 -0.18
N PRO A 80 18.37 15.21 -0.09
CA PRO A 80 18.75 13.91 0.45
C PRO A 80 18.22 13.63 1.87
N GLU A 81 18.01 14.68 2.66
CA GLU A 81 17.48 14.60 4.02
C GLU A 81 16.04 14.07 4.05
N GLY A 82 15.29 14.20 2.94
CA GLY A 82 13.94 13.66 2.78
C GLY A 82 13.87 12.13 2.75
N VAL A 83 14.99 11.44 2.50
CA VAL A 83 15.03 9.96 2.45
C VAL A 83 14.61 9.36 3.78
N LYS A 84 15.15 9.87 4.90
CA LYS A 84 14.90 9.30 6.23
C LYS A 84 13.41 9.33 6.61
N PRO A 85 12.73 10.50 6.68
CA PRO A 85 11.34 10.56 7.13
C PRO A 85 10.41 9.72 6.25
N ILE A 86 10.62 9.70 4.93
CA ILE A 86 9.83 8.85 4.03
C ILE A 86 10.09 7.36 4.33
N SER A 87 11.36 6.98 4.54
CA SER A 87 11.73 5.58 4.73
C SER A 87 11.20 4.94 6.01
N ASP A 88 10.94 5.75 7.06
CA ASP A 88 10.40 5.30 8.34
C ASP A 88 8.98 4.66 8.17
N HIS A 89 8.33 4.89 7.01
CA HIS A 89 6.98 4.43 6.69
C HIS A 89 6.91 3.23 5.73
N LEU A 90 8.03 2.70 5.24
CA LEU A 90 8.05 1.56 4.30
C LEU A 90 7.43 0.27 4.84
N LEU A 91 7.35 0.14 6.17
CA LEU A 91 6.79 -1.01 6.88
C LEU A 91 5.58 -0.63 7.74
N ASP A 92 4.94 0.52 7.49
CA ASP A 92 3.75 0.92 8.24
C ASP A 92 2.65 -0.15 8.10
N SER A 93 1.82 -0.31 9.13
CA SER A 93 0.68 -1.22 9.11
C SER A 93 -0.34 -0.90 7.99
N ASP A 94 -0.48 0.36 7.60
CA ASP A 94 -1.39 0.79 6.56
C ASP A 94 -0.74 0.63 5.17
N PRO A 95 -1.32 -0.19 4.27
CA PRO A 95 -0.77 -0.42 2.93
C PRO A 95 -0.71 0.85 2.06
N GLU A 96 -1.60 1.82 2.28
CA GLU A 96 -1.59 3.08 1.55
C GLU A 96 -0.37 3.93 1.93
N ILE A 97 -0.03 3.95 3.23
CA ILE A 97 1.18 4.62 3.73
C ILE A 97 2.44 3.93 3.16
N ARG A 98 2.49 2.60 3.12
CA ARG A 98 3.64 1.87 2.56
C ARG A 98 3.85 2.18 1.08
N GLU A 99 2.77 2.23 0.31
CA GLU A 99 2.84 2.60 -1.11
C GLU A 99 3.29 4.06 -1.28
N ALA A 100 2.72 4.98 -0.51
CA ALA A 100 3.13 6.38 -0.53
C ALA A 100 4.61 6.55 -0.19
N ALA A 101 5.13 5.80 0.78
CA ALA A 101 6.54 5.82 1.15
C ALA A 101 7.44 5.32 0.00
N ARG A 102 7.09 4.18 -0.63
CA ARG A 102 7.81 3.67 -1.81
C ARG A 102 7.83 4.68 -2.96
N GLN A 103 6.65 5.21 -3.33
CA GLN A 103 6.53 6.19 -4.40
C GLN A 103 7.22 7.50 -4.06
N GLY A 104 7.18 7.93 -2.79
CA GLY A 104 7.86 9.12 -2.31
C GLY A 104 9.37 9.03 -2.50
N LEU A 105 9.98 7.88 -2.15
CA LEU A 105 11.42 7.66 -2.37
C LEU A 105 11.79 7.66 -3.86
N VAL A 106 10.94 7.09 -4.73
CA VAL A 106 11.15 7.15 -6.18
C VAL A 106 11.06 8.58 -6.71
N GLN A 107 10.06 9.35 -6.27
CA GLN A 107 9.87 10.73 -6.67
C GLN A 107 10.98 11.66 -6.18
N LEU A 108 11.49 11.41 -4.97
CA LEU A 108 12.64 12.12 -4.42
C LEU A 108 13.89 11.87 -5.29
N GLY A 109 14.03 10.66 -5.85
CA GLY A 109 15.08 10.34 -6.82
C GLY A 109 16.46 10.10 -6.20
N GLU A 110 16.53 10.02 -4.88
CA GLU A 110 17.78 9.97 -4.13
C GLU A 110 18.33 8.54 -4.08
N ALA A 111 19.56 8.35 -4.59
CA ALA A 111 20.22 7.05 -4.63
C ALA A 111 20.44 6.43 -3.23
N GLY A 112 20.48 7.27 -2.18
CA GLY A 112 20.55 6.82 -0.78
C GLY A 112 19.38 5.91 -0.36
N ALA A 113 18.24 5.96 -1.06
CA ALA A 113 17.07 5.14 -0.78
C ALA A 113 17.21 3.67 -1.25
N ILE A 114 18.10 3.38 -2.21
CA ILE A 114 18.28 2.05 -2.81
C ILE A 114 18.53 0.94 -1.77
N PRO A 115 19.53 1.04 -0.86
CA PRO A 115 19.75 0.01 0.14
C PRO A 115 18.56 -0.15 1.11
N ILE A 116 17.84 0.94 1.38
CA ILE A 116 16.71 0.95 2.32
C ILE A 116 15.51 0.21 1.73
N LEU A 117 15.18 0.47 0.46
CA LEU A 117 14.12 -0.23 -0.28
C LEU A 117 14.40 -1.74 -0.36
N ARG A 118 15.66 -2.13 -0.62
CA ARG A 118 16.08 -3.54 -0.62
C ARG A 118 15.94 -4.20 0.75
N GLU A 119 16.22 -3.48 1.82
CA GLU A 119 16.04 -4.00 3.18
C GLU A 119 14.57 -4.17 3.53
N ALA A 120 13.72 -3.17 3.21
CA ALA A 120 12.28 -3.24 3.42
C ALA A 120 11.66 -4.44 2.67
N ALA A 121 12.10 -4.70 1.44
CA ALA A 121 11.63 -5.84 0.65
C ALA A 121 11.80 -7.20 1.34
N ARG A 122 12.77 -7.37 2.24
CA ARG A 122 12.99 -8.63 2.97
C ARG A 122 11.95 -8.91 4.04
N GLN A 123 11.18 -7.89 4.42
CA GLN A 123 10.23 -7.93 5.54
C GLN A 123 8.77 -7.90 5.08
N LEU A 124 8.54 -7.62 3.79
CA LEU A 124 7.23 -7.48 3.18
C LEU A 124 6.78 -8.78 2.50
N ASP A 125 5.50 -8.87 2.15
CA ASP A 125 5.01 -9.97 1.33
C ASP A 125 5.58 -9.93 -0.09
N GLU A 126 5.39 -11.01 -0.86
CA GLU A 126 5.98 -11.15 -2.20
C GLU A 126 5.62 -10.00 -3.15
N THR A 127 4.40 -9.48 -3.05
CA THR A 127 3.92 -8.43 -3.96
C THR A 127 4.58 -7.10 -3.61
N GLU A 128 4.60 -6.74 -2.33
CA GLU A 128 5.20 -5.50 -1.86
C GLU A 128 6.74 -5.54 -1.90
N ALA A 129 7.35 -6.70 -1.66
CA ALA A 129 8.78 -6.92 -1.82
C ALA A 129 9.21 -6.66 -3.27
N LYS A 130 8.46 -7.19 -4.25
CA LYS A 130 8.70 -6.92 -5.66
C LYS A 130 8.61 -5.44 -5.98
N ALA A 131 7.59 -4.74 -5.50
CA ALA A 131 7.44 -3.29 -5.70
C ALA A 131 8.63 -2.50 -5.12
N CYS A 132 9.12 -2.84 -3.92
CA CYS A 132 10.32 -2.23 -3.35
C CYS A 132 11.58 -2.48 -4.21
N LEU A 133 11.75 -3.69 -4.75
CA LEU A 133 12.90 -4.03 -5.59
C LEU A 133 12.85 -3.32 -6.96
N GLU A 134 11.66 -3.18 -7.54
CA GLU A 134 11.45 -2.40 -8.77
C GLU A 134 11.78 -0.92 -8.54
N ALA A 135 11.32 -0.34 -7.43
CA ALA A 135 11.67 1.03 -7.03
C ALA A 135 13.19 1.22 -6.86
N ALA A 136 13.86 0.28 -6.18
CA ALA A 136 15.32 0.31 -6.04
C ALA A 136 16.03 0.23 -7.39
N SER A 137 15.56 -0.66 -8.28
CA SER A 137 16.13 -0.82 -9.63
C SER A 137 15.95 0.43 -10.48
N PHE A 138 14.81 1.12 -10.35
CA PHE A 138 14.56 2.40 -11.03
C PHE A 138 15.56 3.47 -10.59
N LEU A 139 15.84 3.56 -9.29
CA LEU A 139 16.80 4.52 -8.74
C LEU A 139 18.27 4.17 -9.07
N GLU A 140 18.58 2.93 -9.40
CA GLU A 140 19.91 2.51 -9.86
C GLU A 140 20.21 2.92 -11.31
N LEU A 141 19.19 3.29 -12.09
CA LEU A 141 19.40 3.64 -13.49
C LEU A 141 20.29 4.90 -13.58
N PRO A 142 21.37 4.86 -14.40
CA PRO A 142 22.22 6.01 -14.58
C PRO A 142 21.40 7.14 -15.21
N SER A 143 21.53 8.35 -14.65
CA SER A 143 21.02 9.55 -15.31
C SER A 143 21.56 9.61 -16.73
N TRP A 144 20.69 9.89 -17.71
CA TRP A 144 21.08 10.07 -19.10
C TRP A 144 22.30 10.99 -19.24
N SER A 145 22.38 12.05 -18.45
CA SER A 145 23.49 13.00 -18.44
C SER A 145 24.88 12.40 -18.15
N LEU A 146 24.92 11.23 -17.51
CA LEU A 146 26.14 10.52 -17.13
C LEU A 146 26.61 9.53 -18.21
N THR A 147 25.82 9.30 -19.27
CA THR A 147 26.20 8.38 -20.35
C THR A 147 27.24 9.01 -21.28
N GLU A 148 28.06 8.17 -21.92
CA GLU A 148 29.02 8.63 -22.94
C GLU A 148 28.32 9.34 -24.10
N GLU A 149 27.11 8.90 -24.45
CA GLU A 149 26.28 9.48 -25.51
C GLU A 149 25.89 10.93 -25.18
N ALA A 150 25.41 11.18 -23.96
CA ALA A 150 25.07 12.54 -23.53
C ALA A 150 26.30 13.45 -23.46
N ARG A 151 27.45 12.92 -23.05
CA ARG A 151 28.73 13.65 -23.03
C ARG A 151 29.20 14.01 -24.44
N ALA A 152 29.08 13.08 -25.39
CA ALA A 152 29.44 13.31 -26.78
C ALA A 152 28.57 14.42 -27.41
N ILE A 153 27.25 14.36 -27.20
CA ILE A 153 26.31 15.38 -27.69
C ILE A 153 26.60 16.75 -27.06
N SER A 154 26.85 16.81 -25.75
CA SER A 154 27.20 18.05 -25.06
C SER A 154 28.50 18.66 -25.59
N THR A 155 29.49 17.80 -25.91
CA THR A 155 30.76 18.23 -26.51
C THR A 155 30.56 18.79 -27.92
N GLU A 156 29.72 18.15 -28.73
CA GLU A 156 29.38 18.60 -30.08
C GLU A 156 28.69 19.98 -30.05
N LEU A 157 27.71 20.15 -29.17
CA LEU A 157 26.98 21.41 -29.00
C LEU A 157 27.87 22.55 -28.50
N SER A 158 28.93 22.24 -27.75
CA SER A 158 29.89 23.23 -27.24
C SER A 158 30.90 23.69 -28.31
N LYS A 159 30.94 23.09 -29.50
CA LYS A 159 31.83 23.52 -30.57
C LYS A 159 31.38 24.90 -31.09
N PRO A 160 32.31 25.84 -31.33
CA PRO A 160 31.95 27.14 -31.88
C PRO A 160 31.28 26.96 -33.24
N THR A 161 30.19 27.67 -33.47
CA THR A 161 29.57 27.74 -34.79
C THR A 161 30.60 28.35 -35.75
N PRO A 162 30.91 27.70 -36.89
CA PRO A 162 31.85 28.28 -37.84
C PRO A 162 31.33 29.64 -38.31
N ASP A 163 32.22 30.65 -38.32
CA ASP A 163 31.89 31.97 -38.84
C ASP A 163 31.43 31.88 -40.31
N PRO A 164 30.39 32.66 -40.70
CA PRO A 164 29.76 32.60 -42.02
C PRO A 164 30.68 33.04 -43.17
#